data_AF-A0A858ZP53-F1
#
_entry.id   AF-A0A858ZP53-F1
#
_cell.length_a   1.000
_cell.length_b   1.000
_cell.length_c   1.000
_cell.angle_alpha   90.00
_cell.angle_beta   90.00
_cell.angle_gamma   90.00
#
_symmetry.space_group_name_H-M   'P 1'
#
loop_
_entity.id
_entity.type
_entity.pdbx_description
1 polymer ?
#
loop_
_entity_poly.entity_id
_entity_poly.type
_entity_poly.pdbx_seq_one_letter_code
_entity_poly.pdbx_strand_id
1 'polypeptide(L)'
;MYALATQKATIRLPGRWVNATCLDDSLRAQTAVHAPEVLGVELVFPSGCKVMVDAGTRLLSLVNQAAHAAKRVQLVFEEGATGTMGYLQRMGFFEFLDRSVRVQPEPLAQDVSEHRQHRSLIEFARIHPSRKDESLPSQLADRIARGVGSMSADRAKKLEDTAWHVFAELIQNIHRHAQAPIDGYAALQIYKSPKGRRAVVSVSDSGLGLLSTLRQGLESRQARTAGLSDAALLLKVVSEGVSRFGGGNGCGICTSAQKALAFDTTLDFRLFDSSLHLEPQPGSGFALANHREGLSPIWGTHIAFEFRLDS
;
A
#
# COMPACT_ATOMS: atom_id res chain seq x y z
N MET A 1 -14.53 -41.81 -0.47
CA MET A 1 -13.69 -40.69 -0.04
C MET A 1 -13.34 -39.90 -1.29
N TYR A 2 -14.11 -38.87 -1.63
CA TYR A 2 -13.84 -38.04 -2.80
C TYR A 2 -12.62 -37.17 -2.47
N ALA A 3 -11.56 -37.26 -3.26
CA ALA A 3 -10.47 -36.30 -3.19
C ALA A 3 -11.06 -34.91 -3.50
N LEU A 4 -11.16 -34.05 -2.49
CA LEU A 4 -11.51 -32.65 -2.70
C LEU A 4 -10.46 -32.09 -3.66
N ALA A 5 -10.88 -31.74 -4.88
CA ALA A 5 -10.02 -31.08 -5.83
C ALA A 5 -9.45 -29.84 -5.14
N THR A 6 -8.12 -29.76 -5.06
CA THR A 6 -7.42 -28.59 -4.51
C THR A 6 -7.83 -27.37 -5.34
N GLN A 7 -8.65 -26.48 -4.78
CA GLN A 7 -9.07 -25.29 -5.52
C GLN A 7 -7.91 -24.31 -5.55
N LYS A 8 -7.57 -23.85 -6.76
CA LYS A 8 -6.47 -22.93 -7.02
C LYS A 8 -7.04 -21.59 -7.47
N ALA A 9 -6.73 -20.53 -6.73
CA ALA A 9 -6.93 -19.15 -7.14
C ALA A 9 -5.88 -18.80 -8.21
N THR A 10 -6.31 -18.47 -9.43
CA THR A 10 -5.41 -18.04 -10.51
C THR A 10 -5.70 -16.60 -10.85
N ILE A 11 -4.78 -15.71 -10.50
CA ILE A 11 -4.90 -14.27 -10.69
C ILE A 11 -3.96 -13.90 -11.84
N ARG A 12 -4.53 -13.57 -12.99
CA ARG A 12 -3.77 -13.04 -14.12
C ARG A 12 -3.87 -11.53 -14.14
N LEU A 13 -2.75 -10.84 -13.90
CA LEU A 13 -2.68 -9.38 -14.05
C LEU A 13 -2.80 -9.00 -15.54
N PRO A 14 -3.17 -7.77 -15.88
CA PRO A 14 -3.23 -7.36 -17.29
C PRO A 14 -1.83 -6.98 -17.82
N GLY A 15 -1.61 -7.18 -19.13
CA GLY A 15 -0.39 -6.80 -19.86
C GLY A 15 -0.29 -5.29 -20.11
N ARG A 16 -0.37 -4.50 -19.05
CA ARG A 16 -0.28 -3.04 -19.04
C ARG A 16 0.22 -2.54 -17.68
N TRP A 17 0.22 -1.22 -17.48
CA TRP A 17 0.42 -0.65 -16.15
C TRP A 17 -0.67 -1.11 -15.18
N VAL A 18 -0.25 -1.64 -14.02
CA VAL A 18 -1.12 -2.16 -12.97
C VAL A 18 -0.97 -1.28 -11.73
N ASN A 19 -1.98 -0.44 -11.48
CA ASN A 19 -2.12 0.30 -10.23
C ASN A 19 -2.97 -0.50 -9.22
N ALA A 20 -3.15 0.06 -8.03
CA ALA A 20 -4.02 -0.46 -6.97
C ALA A 20 -5.39 -0.94 -7.48
N THR A 21 -6.09 -0.10 -8.24
CA THR A 21 -7.43 -0.43 -8.77
C THR A 21 -7.40 -1.62 -9.72
N CYS A 22 -6.44 -1.66 -10.65
CA CYS A 22 -6.28 -2.77 -11.60
C CYS A 22 -5.98 -4.09 -10.89
N LEU A 23 -5.21 -4.04 -9.79
CA LEU A 23 -4.96 -5.21 -8.96
C LEU A 23 -6.28 -5.70 -8.33
N ASP A 24 -7.03 -4.81 -7.69
CA ASP A 24 -8.31 -5.16 -7.06
C ASP A 24 -9.31 -5.75 -8.07
N ASP A 25 -9.36 -5.21 -9.31
CA ASP A 25 -10.15 -5.78 -10.40
C ASP A 25 -9.72 -7.21 -10.75
N SER A 26 -8.41 -7.45 -10.83
CA SER A 26 -7.85 -8.77 -11.15
C SER A 26 -8.12 -9.79 -10.04
N LEU A 27 -8.10 -9.36 -8.78
CA LEU A 27 -8.43 -10.21 -7.63
C LEU A 27 -9.93 -10.54 -7.59
N ARG A 28 -10.79 -9.57 -7.88
CA ARG A 28 -12.25 -9.73 -7.86
C ARG A 28 -12.76 -10.69 -8.94
N ALA A 29 -12.03 -10.84 -10.05
CA ALA A 29 -12.41 -11.71 -11.15
C ALA A 29 -12.29 -13.22 -10.85
N GLN A 30 -11.81 -13.60 -9.67
CA GLN A 30 -11.52 -14.99 -9.31
C GLN A 30 -11.88 -15.29 -7.85
N THR A 31 -11.88 -16.56 -7.46
CA THR A 31 -12.18 -16.99 -6.08
C THR A 31 -11.25 -16.27 -5.09
N ALA A 32 -11.80 -15.69 -4.02
CA ALA A 32 -11.01 -14.94 -3.05
C ALA A 32 -9.83 -15.78 -2.52
N VAL A 33 -8.63 -15.19 -2.50
CA VAL A 33 -7.39 -15.85 -2.07
C VAL A 33 -7.55 -16.46 -0.68
N HIS A 34 -8.20 -15.73 0.22
CA HIS A 34 -8.42 -16.13 1.61
C HIS A 34 -9.63 -17.03 1.83
N ALA A 35 -10.33 -17.45 0.77
CA ALA A 35 -11.43 -18.39 0.90
C ALA A 35 -10.92 -19.76 1.44
N PRO A 36 -11.66 -20.43 2.35
CA PRO A 36 -11.21 -21.68 2.98
C PRO A 36 -10.92 -22.82 2.01
N GLU A 37 -11.65 -22.87 0.90
CA GLU A 37 -11.53 -23.90 -0.15
C GLU A 37 -10.30 -23.72 -1.05
N VAL A 38 -9.73 -22.50 -1.08
CA VAL A 38 -8.54 -22.19 -1.87
C VAL A 38 -7.29 -22.66 -1.12
N LEU A 39 -6.56 -23.61 -1.72
CA LEU A 39 -5.33 -24.18 -1.14
C LEU A 39 -4.06 -23.78 -1.90
N GLY A 40 -4.22 -23.20 -3.09
CA GLY A 40 -3.13 -22.72 -3.93
C GLY A 40 -3.47 -21.37 -4.56
N VAL A 41 -2.45 -20.53 -4.71
CA VAL A 41 -2.53 -19.21 -5.32
C VAL A 41 -1.46 -19.13 -6.39
N GLU A 42 -1.85 -18.83 -7.63
CA GLU A 42 -0.93 -18.50 -8.70
C GLU A 42 -1.21 -17.09 -9.20
N LEU A 43 -0.18 -16.25 -9.11
CA LEU A 43 -0.21 -14.89 -9.63
C LEU A 43 0.63 -14.83 -10.89
N VAL A 44 -0.02 -14.51 -12.02
CA VAL A 44 0.62 -14.46 -13.33
C VAL A 44 0.81 -13.01 -13.75
N PHE A 45 2.06 -12.65 -14.01
CA PHE A 45 2.49 -11.37 -14.58
C PHE A 45 2.74 -11.60 -16.07
N PRO A 46 1.76 -11.25 -16.94
CA PRO A 46 1.91 -11.52 -18.35
C PRO A 46 2.88 -10.55 -19.02
N SER A 47 3.20 -10.84 -20.28
CA SER A 47 3.99 -9.94 -21.11
C SER A 47 3.38 -8.53 -21.17
N GLY A 48 4.22 -7.50 -21.04
CA GLY A 48 3.81 -6.09 -21.02
C GLY A 48 3.26 -5.60 -19.69
N CYS A 49 3.17 -6.46 -18.66
CA CYS A 49 2.78 -6.04 -17.31
C CYS A 49 3.80 -5.05 -16.74
N LYS A 50 3.32 -4.01 -16.04
CA LYS A 50 4.15 -3.01 -15.34
C LYS A 50 3.50 -2.63 -14.01
N VAL A 51 4.01 -3.17 -12.92
CA VAL A 51 3.42 -2.98 -11.58
C VAL A 51 3.80 -1.61 -11.01
N MET A 52 2.80 -0.82 -10.64
CA MET A 52 3.01 0.41 -9.85
C MET A 52 3.24 0.07 -8.38
N VAL A 53 3.85 0.98 -7.64
CA VAL A 53 4.37 0.74 -6.29
C VAL A 53 3.26 0.48 -5.26
N ASP A 54 2.12 1.13 -5.43
CA ASP A 54 0.88 0.93 -4.66
C ASP A 54 0.29 -0.48 -4.85
N ALA A 55 0.25 -0.97 -6.10
CA ALA A 55 -0.09 -2.36 -6.39
C ALA A 55 0.97 -3.31 -5.84
N GLY A 56 2.25 -2.96 -5.96
CA GLY A 56 3.37 -3.78 -5.51
C GLY A 56 3.36 -4.03 -4.01
N THR A 57 3.11 -3.00 -3.17
CA THR A 57 3.02 -3.20 -1.71
C THR A 57 1.85 -4.09 -1.33
N ARG A 58 0.68 -3.92 -1.99
CA ARG A 58 -0.50 -4.77 -1.76
C ARG A 58 -0.28 -6.20 -2.19
N LEU A 59 0.37 -6.40 -3.33
CA LEU A 59 0.78 -7.72 -3.82
C LEU A 59 1.69 -8.40 -2.81
N LEU A 60 2.71 -7.69 -2.31
CA LEU A 60 3.65 -8.21 -1.34
C LEU A 60 2.95 -8.62 -0.03
N SER A 61 2.03 -7.79 0.47
CA SER A 61 1.17 -8.15 1.60
C SER A 61 0.33 -9.39 1.30
N LEU A 62 -0.41 -9.40 0.19
CA LEU A 62 -1.33 -10.48 -0.17
C LEU A 62 -0.63 -11.84 -0.29
N VAL A 63 0.52 -11.90 -0.98
CA VAL A 63 1.24 -13.16 -1.18
C VAL A 63 1.80 -13.71 0.12
N ASN A 64 2.27 -12.84 1.02
CA ASN A 64 2.76 -13.24 2.33
C ASN A 64 1.61 -13.59 3.30
N GLN A 65 0.46 -12.94 3.20
CA GLN A 65 -0.76 -13.34 3.92
C GLN A 65 -1.21 -14.74 3.49
N ALA A 66 -1.22 -15.01 2.18
CA ALA A 66 -1.58 -16.33 1.67
C ALA A 66 -0.60 -17.42 2.13
N ALA A 67 0.71 -17.14 2.08
CA ALA A 67 1.74 -18.04 2.59
C ALA A 67 1.61 -18.28 4.11
N HIS A 68 1.35 -17.22 4.89
CA HIS A 68 1.09 -17.30 6.32
C HIS A 68 -0.15 -18.16 6.64
N ALA A 69 -1.17 -18.11 5.78
CA ALA A 69 -2.34 -18.99 5.83
C ALA A 69 -2.07 -20.42 5.30
N ALA A 70 -0.79 -20.82 5.17
CA ALA A 70 -0.34 -22.12 4.69
C ALA A 70 -0.82 -22.50 3.28
N LYS A 71 -1.15 -21.51 2.43
CA LYS A 71 -1.51 -21.74 1.02
C LYS A 71 -0.25 -21.90 0.18
N ARG A 72 -0.32 -22.73 -0.87
CA ARG A 72 0.77 -22.87 -1.85
C ARG A 72 0.78 -21.67 -2.78
N VAL A 73 1.77 -20.79 -2.66
CA VAL A 73 1.85 -19.56 -3.47
C VAL A 73 2.92 -19.68 -4.55
N GLN A 74 2.57 -19.31 -5.78
CA GLN A 74 3.47 -19.26 -6.92
C GLN A 74 3.29 -17.94 -7.69
N LEU A 75 4.42 -17.28 -8.01
CA LEU A 75 4.48 -16.10 -8.86
C LEU A 75 5.08 -16.50 -10.21
N VAL A 76 4.40 -16.20 -11.31
CA VAL A 76 4.81 -16.57 -12.67
C VAL A 76 5.01 -15.30 -13.50
N PHE A 77 6.24 -15.05 -13.95
CA PHE A 77 6.63 -13.90 -14.76
C PHE A 77 6.95 -14.33 -16.19
N GLU A 78 6.06 -14.04 -17.14
CA GLU A 78 6.21 -14.48 -18.54
C GLU A 78 7.44 -13.88 -19.23
N GLU A 79 7.79 -12.64 -18.92
CA GLU A 79 8.97 -11.95 -19.51
C GLU A 79 10.26 -12.14 -18.69
N GLY A 80 10.19 -12.89 -17.58
CA GLY A 80 11.30 -13.04 -16.64
C GLY A 80 11.95 -11.70 -16.26
N ALA A 81 13.27 -11.70 -16.05
CA ALA A 81 14.05 -10.54 -15.64
C ALA A 81 14.00 -9.34 -16.63
N THR A 82 13.58 -9.55 -17.88
CA THR A 82 13.47 -8.46 -18.86
C THR A 82 12.21 -7.61 -18.68
N GLY A 83 11.19 -8.15 -18.01
CA GLY A 83 9.91 -7.49 -17.75
C GLY A 83 9.71 -7.03 -16.30
N THR A 84 8.48 -7.25 -15.78
CA THR A 84 8.12 -6.85 -14.41
C THR A 84 9.04 -7.45 -13.34
N MET A 85 9.51 -8.68 -13.52
CA MET A 85 10.36 -9.36 -12.54
C MET A 85 11.65 -8.57 -12.28
N GLY A 86 12.34 -8.11 -13.34
CA GLY A 86 13.57 -7.32 -13.17
C GLY A 86 13.33 -5.98 -12.47
N TYR A 87 12.17 -5.36 -12.72
CA TYR A 87 11.75 -4.18 -11.98
C TYR A 87 11.52 -4.50 -10.49
N LEU A 88 10.74 -5.53 -10.16
CA LEU A 88 10.48 -5.93 -8.77
C LEU A 88 11.75 -6.39 -8.05
N GLN A 89 12.71 -6.99 -8.76
CA GLN A 89 14.03 -7.33 -8.24
C GLN A 89 14.81 -6.08 -7.81
N ARG A 90 14.84 -5.04 -8.66
CA ARG A 90 15.47 -3.75 -8.31
C ARG A 90 14.75 -3.03 -7.16
N MET A 91 13.45 -3.27 -6.99
CA MET A 91 12.69 -2.74 -5.86
C MET A 91 12.91 -3.53 -4.56
N GLY A 92 13.63 -4.65 -4.58
CA GLY A 92 13.81 -5.52 -3.40
C GLY A 92 12.60 -6.38 -3.05
N PHE A 93 11.62 -6.54 -3.94
CA PHE A 93 10.37 -7.25 -3.68
C PHE A 93 10.60 -8.69 -3.21
N PHE A 94 11.52 -9.41 -3.87
CA PHE A 94 11.78 -10.83 -3.60
C PHE A 94 12.49 -11.07 -2.26
N GLU A 95 13.17 -10.06 -1.71
CA GLU A 95 13.84 -10.15 -0.39
C GLU A 95 12.84 -10.27 0.76
N PHE A 96 11.60 -9.86 0.52
CA PHE A 96 10.55 -9.81 1.54
C PHE A 96 9.47 -10.88 1.36
N LEU A 97 9.62 -11.76 0.38
CA LEU A 97 8.72 -12.90 0.23
C LEU A 97 8.96 -13.90 1.36
N ASP A 98 7.86 -14.48 1.85
CA ASP A 98 7.93 -15.68 2.68
C ASP A 98 8.68 -16.79 1.92
N ARG A 99 9.52 -17.55 2.63
CA ARG A 99 10.39 -18.58 2.03
C ARG A 99 9.64 -19.68 1.31
N SER A 100 8.35 -19.87 1.61
CA SER A 100 7.50 -20.86 0.93
C SER A 100 6.96 -20.39 -0.42
N VAL A 101 7.03 -19.09 -0.73
CA VAL A 101 6.57 -18.53 -1.99
C VAL A 101 7.52 -18.93 -3.11
N ARG A 102 6.98 -19.57 -4.15
CA ARG A 102 7.74 -19.95 -5.34
C ARG A 102 7.68 -18.85 -6.38
N VAL A 103 8.79 -18.60 -7.06
CA VAL A 103 8.88 -17.60 -8.13
C VAL A 103 9.44 -18.26 -9.39
N GLN A 104 8.79 -18.02 -10.53
CA GLN A 104 9.15 -18.58 -11.82
C GLN A 104 9.25 -17.47 -12.89
N PRO A 105 10.38 -17.35 -13.61
CA PRO A 105 11.65 -18.04 -13.35
C PRO A 105 12.24 -17.63 -11.98
N GLU A 106 13.19 -18.42 -11.46
CA GLU A 106 13.84 -18.11 -10.19
C GLU A 106 14.56 -16.75 -10.25
N PRO A 107 14.38 -15.86 -9.26
CA PRO A 107 15.11 -14.60 -9.17
C PRO A 107 16.61 -14.86 -9.21
N LEU A 108 17.32 -14.08 -10.03
CA LEU A 108 18.77 -14.13 -10.03
C LEU A 108 19.26 -13.71 -8.64
N ALA A 109 20.19 -14.47 -8.07
CA ALA A 109 20.96 -14.05 -6.90
C ALA A 109 21.91 -12.92 -7.30
N GLN A 110 21.37 -11.74 -7.61
CA GLN A 110 22.17 -10.54 -7.82
C GLN A 110 22.41 -9.87 -6.48
N ASP A 111 23.62 -9.34 -6.31
CA ASP A 111 23.97 -8.44 -5.23
C ASP A 111 23.14 -7.16 -5.41
N VAL A 112 21.97 -7.13 -4.79
CA VAL A 112 20.98 -6.05 -4.95
C VAL A 112 21.61 -4.70 -4.63
N SER A 113 22.66 -4.71 -3.79
CA SER A 113 23.47 -3.58 -3.34
C SER A 113 23.98 -2.65 -4.44
N GLU A 114 24.40 -3.16 -5.61
CA GLU A 114 24.97 -2.32 -6.68
C GLU A 114 23.90 -1.52 -7.45
N HIS A 115 22.65 -1.98 -7.49
CA HIS A 115 21.55 -1.31 -8.20
C HIS A 115 20.69 -0.41 -7.29
N ARG A 116 20.92 -0.41 -5.97
CA ARG A 116 20.19 0.40 -4.95
C ARG A 116 20.44 1.91 -5.06
N GLN A 117 21.35 2.36 -5.93
CA GLN A 117 21.78 3.76 -6.01
C GLN A 117 20.94 4.66 -6.92
N HIS A 118 19.84 4.18 -7.51
CA HIS A 118 18.98 5.02 -8.35
C HIS A 118 18.18 6.04 -7.52
N ARG A 119 18.56 7.32 -7.66
CA ARG A 119 18.01 8.48 -6.92
C ARG A 119 16.49 8.68 -6.94
N SER A 120 15.76 8.04 -7.86
CA SER A 120 14.30 8.22 -8.05
C SER A 120 13.45 7.01 -7.65
N LEU A 121 14.07 5.94 -7.14
CA LEU A 121 13.41 4.69 -6.80
C LEU A 121 13.55 4.46 -5.29
N ILE A 122 12.43 4.34 -4.56
CA ILE A 122 12.46 3.86 -3.19
C ILE A 122 12.03 2.40 -3.21
N GLU A 123 12.99 1.54 -2.91
CA GLU A 123 12.80 0.11 -2.66
C GLU A 123 11.65 -0.14 -1.69
N PHE A 124 11.09 -1.35 -1.77
CA PHE A 124 10.28 -1.85 -0.68
C PHE A 124 11.10 -1.81 0.61
N ALA A 125 10.48 -1.32 1.66
CA ALA A 125 11.02 -1.31 3.00
C ALA A 125 10.08 -2.12 3.89
N ARG A 126 10.67 -2.99 4.69
CA ARG A 126 9.95 -3.85 5.63
C ARG A 126 9.67 -3.13 6.93
N ILE A 127 8.45 -3.24 7.41
CA ILE A 127 7.99 -2.70 8.69
C ILE A 127 7.69 -3.89 9.61
N HIS A 128 8.63 -4.21 10.50
CA HIS A 128 8.47 -5.34 11.40
C HIS A 128 7.50 -4.99 12.55
N PRO A 129 6.47 -5.81 12.85
CA PRO A 129 5.44 -5.48 13.84
C PRO A 129 6.00 -5.28 15.25
N SER A 130 7.04 -6.04 15.61
CA SER A 130 7.65 -6.00 16.95
C SER A 130 8.95 -5.20 17.04
N ARG A 131 9.51 -4.74 15.93
CA ARG A 131 10.80 -4.01 15.90
C ARG A 131 10.61 -2.69 15.17
N LYS A 132 10.81 -1.60 15.89
CA LYS A 132 10.78 -0.26 15.33
C LYS A 132 12.11 0.07 14.68
N ASP A 133 12.05 0.52 13.44
CA ASP A 133 13.15 1.21 12.77
C ASP A 133 12.83 2.70 12.78
N GLU A 134 13.36 3.41 13.78
CA GLU A 134 13.15 4.86 13.95
C GLU A 134 13.78 5.67 12.81
N SER A 135 14.69 5.08 12.03
CA SER A 135 15.34 5.75 10.91
C SER A 135 14.55 5.63 9.60
N LEU A 136 13.64 4.67 9.49
CA LEU A 136 12.91 4.37 8.26
C LEU A 136 12.11 5.57 7.71
N PRO A 137 11.30 6.31 8.50
CA PRO A 137 10.60 7.49 8.00
C PRO A 137 11.54 8.53 7.39
N SER A 138 12.69 8.78 8.03
CA SER A 138 13.72 9.72 7.55
C SER A 138 14.37 9.22 6.26
N GLN A 139 14.71 7.93 6.17
CA GLN A 139 15.28 7.35 4.96
C GLN A 139 14.31 7.46 3.76
N LEU A 140 13.02 7.21 3.98
CA LEU A 140 12.00 7.29 2.92
C LEU A 140 11.75 8.74 2.49
N ALA A 141 11.70 9.68 3.44
CA ALA A 141 11.51 11.10 3.16
C ALA A 141 12.69 11.73 2.40
N ASP A 142 13.92 11.50 2.86
CA ASP A 142 15.14 12.02 2.23
C ASP A 142 15.27 11.53 0.77
N ARG A 143 14.84 10.30 0.49
CA ARG A 143 14.77 9.77 -0.87
C ARG A 143 13.71 10.49 -1.75
N ILE A 144 12.56 10.94 -1.22
CA ILE A 144 11.61 11.77 -1.99
C ILE A 144 12.27 13.10 -2.40
N ALA A 145 13.02 13.72 -1.48
CA ALA A 145 13.70 15.00 -1.67
C ALA A 145 14.81 14.91 -2.73
N ARG A 146 15.52 13.79 -2.79
CA ARG A 146 16.52 13.54 -3.85
C ARG A 146 15.89 13.29 -5.22
N GLY A 147 14.71 12.71 -5.26
CA GLY A 147 14.05 12.33 -6.52
C GLY A 147 13.33 13.49 -7.22
N VAL A 148 13.05 14.58 -6.51
CA VAL A 148 12.21 15.69 -7.00
C VAL A 148 12.93 16.72 -7.87
N GLY A 149 14.24 16.57 -8.12
CA GLY A 149 14.98 17.18 -9.23
C GLY A 149 14.77 18.69 -9.41
N SER A 150 13.88 19.08 -10.34
CA SER A 150 13.62 20.46 -10.77
C SER A 150 12.72 21.29 -9.84
N MET A 151 12.48 20.85 -8.61
CA MET A 151 11.65 21.58 -7.63
C MET A 151 12.49 22.59 -6.83
N SER A 152 11.91 23.72 -6.42
CA SER A 152 12.61 24.69 -5.57
C SER A 152 13.01 24.06 -4.23
N ALA A 153 14.11 24.53 -3.63
CA ALA A 153 14.62 24.00 -2.36
C ALA A 153 13.56 24.03 -1.25
N ASP A 154 12.82 25.14 -1.13
CA ASP A 154 11.76 25.28 -0.12
C ASP A 154 10.61 24.30 -0.33
N ARG A 155 10.19 24.09 -1.58
CA ARG A 155 9.09 23.16 -1.90
C ARG A 155 9.55 21.71 -1.77
N ALA A 156 10.79 21.40 -2.13
CA ALA A 156 11.42 20.11 -1.90
C ALA A 156 11.50 19.78 -0.41
N LYS A 157 11.91 20.76 0.42
CA LYS A 157 11.95 20.59 1.87
C LYS A 157 10.57 20.38 2.47
N LYS A 158 9.58 21.17 2.04
CA LYS A 158 8.19 21.00 2.49
C LYS A 158 7.62 19.62 2.11
N LEU A 159 7.98 19.10 0.94
CA LEU A 159 7.57 17.77 0.51
C LEU A 159 8.25 16.68 1.32
N GLU A 160 9.55 16.82 1.58
CA GLU A 160 10.31 15.92 2.45
C GLU A 160 9.66 15.83 3.84
N ASP A 161 9.42 16.99 4.47
CA ASP A 161 8.82 17.04 5.81
C ASP A 161 7.39 16.46 5.80
N THR A 162 6.62 16.71 4.74
CA THR A 162 5.29 16.14 4.57
C THR A 162 5.34 14.62 4.43
N ALA A 163 6.20 14.10 3.57
CA ALA A 163 6.39 12.67 3.36
C ALA A 163 6.89 11.98 4.64
N TRP A 164 7.82 12.62 5.37
CA TRP A 164 8.30 12.14 6.67
C TRP A 164 7.15 11.96 7.65
N HIS A 165 6.30 12.98 7.79
CA HIS A 165 5.13 12.91 8.67
C HIS A 165 4.18 11.79 8.26
N VAL A 166 3.88 11.66 6.96
CA VAL A 166 3.05 10.56 6.44
C VAL A 166 3.65 9.21 6.82
N PHE A 167 4.94 8.97 6.54
CA PHE A 167 5.59 7.71 6.89
C PHE A 167 5.60 7.45 8.39
N ALA A 168 5.99 8.45 9.20
CA ALA A 168 6.07 8.32 10.64
C ALA A 168 4.71 7.94 11.25
N GLU A 169 3.63 8.61 10.84
CA GLU A 169 2.29 8.35 11.34
C GLU A 169 1.76 6.98 10.88
N LEU A 170 1.94 6.64 9.60
CA LEU A 170 1.47 5.36 9.07
C LEU A 170 2.25 4.17 9.67
N ILE A 171 3.57 4.26 9.77
CA ILE A 171 4.41 3.22 10.41
C ILE A 171 4.07 3.10 11.89
N GLN A 172 3.92 4.22 12.59
CA GLN A 172 3.54 4.21 14.00
C GLN A 172 2.16 3.59 14.23
N ASN A 173 1.21 3.79 13.31
CA ASN A 173 -0.10 3.13 13.37
C ASN A 173 0.04 1.61 13.28
N ILE A 174 0.96 1.09 12.46
CA ILE A 174 1.22 -0.35 12.37
C ILE A 174 1.70 -0.87 13.73
N HIS A 175 2.72 -0.25 14.31
CA HIS A 175 3.28 -0.69 15.61
C HIS A 175 2.31 -0.60 16.77
N ARG A 176 1.41 0.39 16.76
CA ARG A 176 0.51 0.61 17.89
C ARG A 176 -0.82 -0.15 17.77
N HIS A 177 -1.31 -0.41 16.55
CA HIS A 177 -2.71 -0.82 16.33
C HIS A 177 -2.91 -2.02 15.42
N ALA A 178 -1.95 -2.33 14.56
CA ALA A 178 -2.20 -3.38 13.58
C ALA A 178 -2.36 -4.76 14.26
N GLN A 179 -1.69 -5.01 15.39
CA GLN A 179 -1.56 -6.38 15.94
C GLN A 179 -1.20 -7.39 14.84
N ALA A 180 -0.34 -6.96 13.91
CA ALA A 180 -0.11 -7.68 12.66
C ALA A 180 0.64 -9.00 12.94
N PRO A 181 0.19 -10.12 12.37
CA PRO A 181 0.85 -11.41 12.51
C PRO A 181 2.10 -11.54 11.61
N ILE A 182 2.23 -10.66 10.61
CA ILE A 182 3.33 -10.62 9.65
C ILE A 182 3.74 -9.18 9.35
N ASP A 183 4.86 -9.02 8.65
CA ASP A 183 5.44 -7.72 8.29
C ASP A 183 4.49 -6.84 7.46
N GLY A 184 4.62 -5.53 7.66
CA GLY A 184 4.11 -4.50 6.76
C GLY A 184 5.18 -4.04 5.77
N TYR A 185 4.77 -3.25 4.78
CA TYR A 185 5.65 -2.78 3.72
C TYR A 185 5.38 -1.32 3.40
N ALA A 186 6.43 -0.53 3.24
CA ALA A 186 6.39 0.79 2.66
C ALA A 186 7.16 0.80 1.35
N ALA A 187 6.76 1.65 0.40
CA ALA A 187 7.54 1.91 -0.78
C ALA A 187 7.20 3.28 -1.35
N LEU A 188 8.07 3.79 -2.20
CA LEU A 188 7.80 5.02 -2.94
C LEU A 188 8.41 4.97 -4.34
N GLN A 189 7.75 5.63 -5.27
CA GLN A 189 8.31 5.83 -6.58
C GLN A 189 7.88 7.16 -7.17
N ILE A 190 8.80 7.80 -7.89
CA ILE A 190 8.47 8.95 -8.72
C ILE A 190 8.19 8.46 -10.14
N TYR A 191 6.97 8.70 -10.61
CA TYR A 191 6.58 8.45 -11.98
C TYR A 191 6.64 9.73 -12.79
N LYS A 192 7.13 9.60 -14.03
CA LYS A 192 7.11 10.68 -15.02
C LYS A 192 6.12 10.33 -16.11
N SER A 193 5.26 11.27 -16.49
CA SER A 193 4.30 11.11 -17.57
C SER A 193 4.19 12.43 -18.36
N PRO A 194 3.55 12.43 -19.53
CA PRO A 194 3.23 13.68 -20.24
C PRO A 194 2.38 14.67 -19.42
N LYS A 195 1.65 14.18 -18.41
CA LYS A 195 0.85 15.02 -17.48
C LYS A 195 1.66 15.61 -16.33
N GLY A 196 2.98 15.39 -16.32
CA GLY A 196 3.89 15.78 -15.26
C GLY A 196 4.36 14.59 -14.41
N ARG A 197 5.05 14.94 -13.33
CA ARG A 197 5.65 14.03 -12.37
C ARG A 197 4.78 13.90 -11.13
N ARG A 198 4.76 12.69 -10.60
CA ARG A 198 4.06 12.34 -9.36
C ARG A 198 4.94 11.48 -8.48
N ALA A 199 4.90 11.69 -7.17
CA ALA A 199 5.46 10.75 -6.21
C ALA A 199 4.32 9.94 -5.61
N VAL A 200 4.42 8.62 -5.67
CA VAL A 200 3.49 7.72 -4.99
C VAL A 200 4.19 7.15 -3.78
N VAL A 201 3.65 7.43 -2.59
CA VAL A 201 3.98 6.78 -1.33
C VAL A 201 2.95 5.70 -1.09
N SER A 202 3.37 4.48 -0.76
CA SER A 202 2.45 3.42 -0.35
C SER A 202 2.93 2.77 0.95
N VAL A 203 2.01 2.52 1.87
CA VAL A 203 2.22 1.76 3.10
C VAL A 203 1.13 0.71 3.22
N SER A 204 1.51 -0.51 3.58
CA SER A 204 0.64 -1.66 3.69
C SER A 204 0.93 -2.42 4.98
N ASP A 205 -0.10 -2.82 5.70
CA ASP A 205 -0.02 -3.68 6.87
C ASP A 205 -0.87 -4.93 6.70
N SER A 206 -0.75 -5.89 7.62
CA SER A 206 -1.54 -7.13 7.62
C SER A 206 -2.29 -7.33 8.95
N GLY A 207 -2.62 -6.24 9.62
CA GLY A 207 -3.25 -6.23 10.94
C GLY A 207 -4.77 -6.23 10.94
N LEU A 208 -5.35 -5.80 12.05
CA LEU A 208 -6.79 -5.70 12.28
C LEU A 208 -7.51 -4.73 11.31
N GLY A 209 -6.78 -3.77 10.75
CA GLY A 209 -7.31 -2.75 9.85
C GLY A 209 -7.71 -1.44 10.54
N LEU A 210 -7.61 -0.34 9.79
CA LEU A 210 -7.85 1.02 10.26
C LEU A 210 -9.27 1.22 10.80
N LEU A 211 -10.30 0.83 10.05
CA LEU A 211 -11.67 1.04 10.50
C LEU A 211 -12.06 0.17 11.70
N SER A 212 -11.56 -1.07 11.76
CA SER A 212 -11.77 -1.95 12.91
C SER A 212 -11.20 -1.33 14.19
N THR A 213 -9.93 -0.88 14.14
CA THR A 213 -9.25 -0.25 15.29
C THR A 213 -9.87 1.09 15.67
N LEU A 214 -10.35 1.87 14.69
CA LEU A 214 -11.07 3.12 14.93
C LEU A 214 -12.43 2.87 15.59
N ARG A 215 -13.23 1.93 15.08
CA ARG A 215 -14.56 1.60 15.63
C ARG A 215 -14.46 1.11 17.06
N GLN A 216 -13.54 0.18 17.36
CA GLN A 216 -13.27 -0.27 18.74
C GLN A 216 -12.93 0.90 19.67
N GLY A 217 -12.13 1.86 19.20
CA GLY A 217 -11.80 3.06 19.96
C GLY A 217 -13.00 3.99 20.19
N LEU A 218 -13.88 4.11 19.19
CA LEU A 218 -15.03 5.02 19.19
C LEU A 218 -16.26 4.48 19.93
N GLU A 219 -16.49 3.16 19.89
CA GLU A 219 -17.54 2.48 20.65
C GLU A 219 -17.47 2.79 22.14
N SER A 220 -16.25 3.03 22.66
CA SER A 220 -16.04 3.37 24.06
C SER A 220 -16.42 4.82 24.42
N ARG A 221 -16.60 5.75 23.48
CA ARG A 221 -16.61 7.20 23.78
C ARG A 221 -17.47 8.14 22.94
N GLN A 222 -17.93 7.79 21.73
CA GLN A 222 -18.64 8.74 20.86
C GLN A 222 -19.89 8.15 20.18
N ALA A 223 -21.08 8.45 20.72
CA ALA A 223 -22.36 8.11 20.11
C ALA A 223 -22.56 8.70 18.69
N ARG A 224 -21.83 9.79 18.35
CA ARG A 224 -21.96 10.52 17.07
C ARG A 224 -21.35 9.81 15.86
N THR A 225 -20.54 8.76 16.06
CA THR A 225 -19.88 8.03 14.97
C THR A 225 -20.39 6.60 14.81
N ALA A 226 -21.22 6.11 15.74
CA ALA A 226 -21.70 4.72 15.77
C ALA A 226 -22.56 4.34 14.55
N GLY A 227 -23.24 5.31 13.92
CA GLY A 227 -24.08 5.10 12.74
C GLY A 227 -23.42 5.45 11.40
N LEU A 228 -22.15 5.88 11.39
CA LEU A 228 -21.48 6.22 10.13
C LEU A 228 -21.12 4.97 9.35
N SER A 229 -21.34 5.01 8.04
CA SER A 229 -20.76 4.04 7.11
C SER A 229 -19.23 4.11 7.17
N ASP A 230 -18.56 3.05 6.73
CA ASP A 230 -17.10 2.98 6.68
C ASP A 230 -16.49 4.15 5.88
N ALA A 231 -17.12 4.48 4.74
CA ALA A 231 -16.73 5.63 3.93
C ALA A 231 -16.92 6.97 4.63
N ALA A 232 -18.08 7.17 5.27
CA ALA A 232 -18.35 8.41 5.99
C ALA A 232 -17.44 8.57 7.21
N LEU A 233 -17.14 7.47 7.92
CA LEU A 233 -16.23 7.45 9.04
C LEU A 233 -14.80 7.81 8.59
N LEU A 234 -14.31 7.18 7.51
CA LEU A 234 -12.97 7.46 7.01
C LEU A 234 -12.83 8.91 6.53
N LEU A 235 -13.81 9.42 5.78
CA LEU A 235 -13.82 10.81 5.33
C LEU A 235 -13.81 11.77 6.53
N LYS A 236 -14.60 11.46 7.56
CA LYS A 236 -14.62 12.24 8.80
C LYS A 236 -13.27 12.20 9.54
N VAL A 237 -12.61 11.04 9.58
CA VAL A 237 -11.28 10.88 10.17
C VAL A 237 -10.26 11.72 9.41
N VAL A 238 -10.26 11.66 8.07
CA VAL A 238 -9.32 12.39 7.21
C VAL A 238 -9.55 13.91 7.27
N SER A 239 -10.80 14.36 7.31
CA SER A 239 -11.15 15.79 7.22
C SER A 239 -11.20 16.49 8.59
N GLU A 240 -11.78 15.86 9.60
CA GLU A 240 -12.03 16.48 10.91
C GLU A 240 -11.07 16.00 12.01
N GLY A 241 -10.19 15.04 11.72
CA GLY A 241 -9.23 14.56 12.70
C GLY A 241 -9.85 13.74 13.82
N VAL A 242 -10.93 13.01 13.54
CA VAL A 242 -11.54 12.10 14.50
C VAL A 242 -10.50 11.06 14.94
N SER A 243 -10.17 11.06 16.22
CA SER A 243 -9.24 10.13 16.85
C SER A 243 -9.94 9.37 17.98
N ARG A 244 -9.50 8.14 18.22
CA ARG A 244 -9.96 7.27 19.32
C ARG A 244 -9.82 7.86 20.74
N PHE A 245 -9.14 9.00 20.89
CA PHE A 245 -8.87 9.64 22.19
C PHE A 245 -9.79 10.83 22.51
N GLY A 246 -10.66 11.27 21.59
CA GLY A 246 -11.67 12.28 21.88
C GLY A 246 -11.08 13.62 22.36
N GLY A 247 -10.49 14.40 21.43
CA GLY A 247 -10.19 15.82 21.65
C GLY A 247 -8.70 16.20 21.53
N GLY A 248 -8.46 17.37 20.93
CA GLY A 248 -7.30 18.21 21.20
C GLY A 248 -6.11 18.11 20.25
N ASN A 249 -5.74 16.93 19.75
CA ASN A 249 -4.64 16.77 18.80
C ASN A 249 -5.11 15.83 17.68
N GLY A 250 -5.16 16.34 16.44
CA GLY A 250 -5.69 15.62 15.27
C GLY A 250 -5.14 14.20 15.14
N CYS A 251 -5.95 13.27 14.62
CA CYS A 251 -5.45 11.94 14.32
C CYS A 251 -4.27 12.03 13.32
N GLY A 252 -3.27 11.16 13.48
CA GLY A 252 -2.06 11.15 12.64
C GLY A 252 -2.35 11.13 11.13
N ILE A 253 -3.44 10.45 10.74
CA ILE A 253 -3.92 10.39 9.36
C ILE A 253 -4.46 11.74 8.89
N CYS A 254 -5.26 12.46 9.69
CA CYS A 254 -5.76 13.79 9.36
C CYS A 254 -4.63 14.79 9.21
N THR A 255 -3.71 14.82 10.18
CA THR A 255 -2.54 15.72 10.11
C THR A 255 -1.71 15.44 8.85
N SER A 256 -1.50 14.16 8.52
CA SER A 256 -0.82 13.74 7.30
C SER A 256 -1.56 14.19 6.04
N ALA A 257 -2.87 13.98 5.99
CA ALA A 257 -3.73 14.37 4.88
C ALA A 257 -3.75 15.91 4.68
N GLN A 258 -3.92 16.67 5.76
CA GLN A 258 -3.93 18.14 5.73
C GLN A 258 -2.60 18.71 5.21
N LYS A 259 -1.45 18.15 5.62
CA LYS A 259 -0.15 18.54 5.08
C LYS A 259 -0.03 18.19 3.59
N ALA A 260 -0.54 17.03 3.19
CA ALA A 260 -0.50 16.55 1.81
C ALA A 260 -1.36 17.39 0.84
N LEU A 261 -2.40 18.08 1.31
CA LEU A 261 -3.22 18.98 0.47
C LEU A 261 -2.40 20.08 -0.22
N ALA A 262 -1.28 20.51 0.38
CA ALA A 262 -0.40 21.51 -0.22
C ALA A 262 0.28 21.05 -1.54
N PHE A 263 0.08 19.80 -1.93
CA PHE A 263 0.69 19.15 -3.12
C PHE A 263 -0.37 18.52 -4.05
N ASP A 264 -1.63 18.97 -3.98
CA ASP A 264 -2.75 18.42 -4.75
C ASP A 264 -2.81 16.88 -4.67
N THR A 265 -2.56 16.36 -3.46
CA THR A 265 -2.39 14.93 -3.24
C THR A 265 -3.72 14.21 -3.33
N THR A 266 -3.77 13.06 -3.98
CA THR A 266 -4.90 12.11 -3.85
C THR A 266 -4.56 11.02 -2.84
N LEU A 267 -5.57 10.50 -2.14
CA LEU A 267 -5.42 9.41 -1.19
C LEU A 267 -6.17 8.17 -1.68
N ASP A 268 -5.54 7.01 -1.57
CA ASP A 268 -6.20 5.73 -1.79
C ASP A 268 -6.10 4.88 -0.53
N PHE A 269 -7.24 4.39 -0.06
CA PHE A 269 -7.35 3.49 1.07
C PHE A 269 -7.93 2.17 0.58
N ARG A 270 -7.19 1.08 0.77
CA ARG A 270 -7.71 -0.29 0.67
C ARG A 270 -7.88 -0.85 2.07
N LEU A 271 -9.12 -1.18 2.38
CA LEU A 271 -9.53 -1.81 3.63
C LEU A 271 -9.62 -3.32 3.40
N PHE A 272 -10.38 -4.05 4.22
CA PHE A 272 -10.49 -5.50 4.09
C PHE A 272 -11.10 -5.91 2.74
N ASP A 273 -12.31 -5.44 2.43
CA ASP A 273 -13.10 -5.79 1.25
C ASP A 273 -13.66 -4.57 0.50
N SER A 274 -13.18 -3.38 0.85
CA SER A 274 -13.52 -2.12 0.19
C SER A 274 -12.30 -1.24 -0.11
N SER A 275 -12.47 -0.28 -1.01
CA SER A 275 -11.48 0.73 -1.32
C SER A 275 -12.10 2.11 -1.48
N LEU A 276 -11.41 3.15 -1.03
CA LEU A 276 -11.82 4.55 -1.12
C LEU A 276 -10.75 5.38 -1.79
N HIS A 277 -11.14 6.16 -2.79
CA HIS A 277 -10.30 7.14 -3.43
C HIS A 277 -10.78 8.54 -3.05
N LEU A 278 -9.89 9.33 -2.47
CA LEU A 278 -10.15 10.70 -2.06
C LEU A 278 -9.33 11.67 -2.92
N GLU A 279 -9.99 12.70 -3.43
CA GLU A 279 -9.37 13.78 -4.19
C GLU A 279 -9.38 15.09 -3.38
N PRO A 280 -8.39 15.96 -3.59
CA PRO A 280 -8.38 17.26 -2.94
C PRO A 280 -9.56 18.10 -3.45
N GLN A 281 -10.33 18.67 -2.53
CA GLN A 281 -11.43 19.58 -2.80
C GLN A 281 -11.07 21.00 -2.32
N PRO A 282 -10.98 21.99 -3.23
CA PRO A 282 -10.67 23.37 -2.88
C PRO A 282 -11.58 23.91 -1.77
N GLY A 283 -10.99 24.42 -0.69
CA GLY A 283 -11.72 25.01 0.43
C GLY A 283 -12.44 24.01 1.36
N SER A 284 -12.37 22.70 1.11
CA SER A 284 -13.08 21.68 1.90
C SER A 284 -12.24 20.45 2.26
N GLY A 285 -10.95 20.44 1.90
CA GLY A 285 -10.03 19.36 2.25
C GLY A 285 -10.09 18.24 1.22
N PHE A 286 -10.66 17.09 1.58
CA PHE A 286 -10.81 15.94 0.70
C PHE A 286 -12.28 15.64 0.43
N ALA A 287 -12.57 15.18 -0.80
CA ALA A 287 -13.85 14.62 -1.18
C ALA A 287 -13.71 13.14 -1.56
N LEU A 288 -14.75 12.35 -1.30
CA LEU A 288 -14.83 10.99 -1.79
C LEU A 288 -15.09 11.00 -3.30
N ALA A 289 -14.08 10.65 -4.09
CA ALA A 289 -14.17 10.57 -5.54
C ALA A 289 -14.66 9.20 -6.01
N ASN A 290 -14.27 8.13 -5.32
CA ASN A 290 -14.74 6.78 -5.62
C ASN A 290 -14.80 5.90 -4.36
N HIS A 291 -15.78 5.00 -4.32
CA HIS A 291 -15.91 3.98 -3.28
C HIS A 291 -16.30 2.66 -3.94
N ARG A 292 -15.56 1.60 -3.61
CA ARG A 292 -15.79 0.25 -4.13
C ARG A 292 -15.94 -0.71 -2.97
N GLU A 293 -16.97 -1.53 -3.01
CA GLU A 293 -17.26 -2.58 -2.02
C GLU A 293 -17.27 -3.96 -2.69
N GLY A 294 -17.23 -5.02 -1.88
CA GLY A 294 -17.24 -6.41 -2.36
C GLY A 294 -15.98 -6.77 -3.14
N LEU A 295 -14.84 -6.19 -2.77
CA LEU A 295 -13.52 -6.55 -3.27
C LEU A 295 -13.03 -7.82 -2.57
N SER A 296 -12.17 -8.59 -3.25
CA SER A 296 -11.56 -9.78 -2.64
C SER A 296 -10.75 -9.41 -1.41
N PRO A 297 -10.96 -10.07 -0.26
CA PRO A 297 -10.30 -9.71 0.99
C PRO A 297 -8.78 -9.61 0.91
N ILE A 298 -8.22 -8.54 1.49
CA ILE A 298 -6.80 -8.40 1.83
C ILE A 298 -6.74 -7.95 3.30
N TRP A 299 -5.90 -8.58 4.12
CA TRP A 299 -5.84 -8.22 5.55
C TRP A 299 -5.14 -6.88 5.75
N GLY A 300 -5.49 -6.18 6.83
CA GLY A 300 -4.86 -4.92 7.22
C GLY A 300 -5.42 -3.70 6.49
N THR A 301 -4.59 -2.65 6.44
CA THR A 301 -4.86 -1.41 5.74
C THR A 301 -3.75 -1.15 4.73
N HIS A 302 -4.11 -0.71 3.53
CA HIS A 302 -3.15 -0.27 2.53
C HIS A 302 -3.49 1.15 2.11
N ILE A 303 -2.54 2.06 2.30
CA ILE A 303 -2.76 3.49 2.08
C ILE A 303 -1.72 3.97 1.09
N ALA A 304 -2.17 4.69 0.06
CA ALA A 304 -1.29 5.36 -0.88
C ALA A 304 -1.58 6.87 -0.93
N PHE A 305 -0.52 7.67 -0.98
CA PHE A 305 -0.54 9.11 -1.22
C PHE A 305 0.12 9.36 -2.58
N GLU A 306 -0.59 9.99 -3.51
CA GLU A 306 -0.03 10.42 -4.80
C GLU A 306 0.13 11.93 -4.82
N PHE A 307 1.37 12.41 -4.63
CA PHE A 307 1.74 13.82 -4.63
C PHE A 307 1.99 14.30 -6.06
N ARG A 308 1.40 15.43 -6.45
CA ARG A 308 1.73 16.09 -7.72
C ARG A 308 2.95 16.99 -7.53
N LEU A 309 4.01 16.73 -8.30
CA LEU A 309 5.31 17.39 -8.09
C LEU A 309 5.49 18.65 -8.94
N ASP A 310 4.69 18.78 -10.01
CA ASP A 310 4.78 19.88 -10.98
C ASP A 310 3.55 20.81 -10.93
N SER A 311 2.73 20.74 -9.87
CA SER A 311 1.59 21.65 -9.68
C SER A 311 2.01 23.04 -9.23
#